data_AF-A0A7W1G5F3-F1
#
_entry.id   AF-A0A7W1G5F3-F1
#
_cell.length_a   1.000
_cell.length_b   1.000
_cell.length_c   1.000
_cell.angle_alpha   90.00
_cell.angle_beta   90.00
_cell.angle_gamma   90.00
#
_symmetry.space_group_name_H-M   'P 1'
#
loop_
_entity.id
_entity.type
_entity.pdbx_description
1 polymer ?
#
loop_
_entity_poly.entity_id
_entity_poly.type
_entity_poly.pdbx_seq_one_letter_code
_entity_poly.pdbx_strand_id
1 'polypeptide(L)'
;MPVTVPQSPAHSDRAAVADFFSEHGFYLARGVIGRPECARLEQDFDRIVEQMVRSGEVINARWGNDTTTAIDGGGTEVIHTHQVQKYSSAWARLLFDDRVLDVAEILVGPDIIMHHTKLFLKPAGRGAAFPPHQDYGYFPMVKNSMIAMNVALTAQDDSNGCLRVWPGSHRLGRIERSMGADDAFAARFPFEESVPMECGPGDLIFFSYLTVHG
;
A
#
# COMPACT_ATOMS: atom_id res chain seq x y z
N MET A 1 0.87 -12.30 23.17
CA MET A 1 -0.16 -11.25 23.12
C MET A 1 -0.36 -10.93 21.65
N PRO A 2 -1.57 -10.91 21.08
CA PRO A 2 -1.75 -10.47 19.70
C PRO A 2 -1.19 -9.05 19.58
N VAL A 3 -0.33 -8.82 18.57
CA VAL A 3 0.21 -7.49 18.29
C VAL A 3 -0.98 -6.63 17.86
N THR A 4 -1.34 -5.63 18.67
CA THR A 4 -2.43 -4.71 18.36
C THR A 4 -1.87 -3.56 17.52
N VAL A 5 -2.62 -3.14 16.51
CA VAL A 5 -2.26 -1.98 15.68
C VAL A 5 -2.21 -0.75 16.60
N PRO A 6 -1.07 -0.04 16.69
CA PRO A 6 -1.02 1.25 17.37
C PRO A 6 -2.09 2.20 16.83
N GLN A 7 -2.86 2.82 17.72
CA GLN A 7 -3.94 3.70 17.31
C GLN A 7 -3.36 4.98 16.70
N SER A 8 -3.68 5.23 15.42
CA SER A 8 -3.30 6.47 14.75
C SER A 8 -4.00 7.67 15.40
N PRO A 9 -3.29 8.78 15.68
CA PRO A 9 -3.90 10.02 16.15
C PRO A 9 -4.77 10.65 15.05
N ALA A 10 -5.66 11.56 15.46
CA ALA A 10 -6.47 12.31 14.51
C ALA A 10 -5.58 13.13 13.56
N HIS A 11 -5.89 13.14 12.26
CA HIS A 11 -5.07 13.84 11.26
C HIS A 11 -5.00 15.36 11.48
N SER A 12 -5.94 15.93 12.24
CA SER A 12 -5.91 17.33 12.67
C SER A 12 -4.77 17.65 13.66
N ASP A 13 -4.25 16.64 14.37
CA ASP A 13 -3.10 16.79 15.28
C ASP A 13 -1.80 16.47 14.54
N ARG A 14 -1.31 17.45 13.76
CA ARG A 14 -0.14 17.29 12.89
C ARG A 14 1.11 16.82 13.65
N ALA A 15 1.31 17.29 14.88
CA ALA A 15 2.47 16.91 15.68
C ALA A 15 2.38 15.44 16.10
N ALA A 16 1.23 15.01 16.61
CA ALA A 16 1.04 13.61 16.99
C ALA A 16 1.15 12.68 15.77
N VAL A 17 0.63 13.08 14.60
CA VAL A 17 0.78 12.30 13.36
C VAL A 17 2.24 12.14 12.96
N ALA A 18 3.02 13.23 13.00
CA ALA A 18 4.44 13.19 12.68
C ALA A 18 5.23 12.28 13.64
N ASP A 19 4.96 12.38 14.94
CA ASP A 19 5.58 11.54 15.97
C ASP A 19 5.22 10.06 15.78
N PHE A 20 3.93 9.76 15.55
CA PHE A 20 3.44 8.41 15.29
C PHE A 20 4.10 7.80 14.05
N PHE A 21 4.16 8.53 12.94
CA PHE A 21 4.77 8.03 11.71
C PHE A 21 6.28 7.83 11.86
N SER A 22 6.96 8.74 12.56
CA SER A 22 8.39 8.59 12.90
C SER A 22 8.65 7.34 13.74
N GLU A 23 7.76 7.05 14.70
CA GLU A 23 7.83 5.86 15.56
C GLU A 23 7.56 4.56 14.81
N HIS A 24 6.48 4.50 14.05
CA HIS A 24 5.95 3.24 13.53
C HIS A 24 6.18 3.01 12.03
N GLY A 25 6.47 4.06 11.26
CA GLY A 25 6.75 3.97 9.82
C GLY A 25 5.51 3.87 8.94
N PHE A 26 4.33 3.99 9.52
CA PHE A 26 3.05 4.04 8.82
C PHE A 26 2.07 4.97 9.55
N TYR A 27 0.98 5.31 8.89
CA TYR A 27 -0.12 6.11 9.43
C TYR A 27 -1.43 5.74 8.74
N LEU A 28 -2.50 5.50 9.52
CA LEU A 28 -3.84 5.22 9.00
C LEU A 28 -4.72 6.46 9.18
N ALA A 29 -4.95 7.18 8.08
CA ALA A 29 -5.83 8.33 8.03
C ALA A 29 -7.27 7.86 7.77
N ARG A 30 -8.11 7.89 8.80
CA ARG A 30 -9.51 7.44 8.71
C ARG A 30 -10.41 8.48 8.04
N GLY A 31 -11.28 8.02 7.13
CA GLY A 31 -12.39 8.80 6.58
C GLY A 31 -11.99 10.06 5.79
N VAL A 32 -10.83 10.05 5.13
CA VAL A 32 -10.32 11.19 4.34
C VAL A 32 -11.19 11.41 3.10
N ILE A 33 -11.63 10.32 2.48
CA ILE A 33 -12.45 10.33 1.26
C ILE A 33 -13.90 9.98 1.63
N GLY A 34 -14.86 10.75 1.11
CA GLY A 34 -16.27 10.49 1.35
C GLY A 34 -16.80 9.33 0.50
N ARG A 35 -17.80 8.58 1.01
CA ARG A 35 -18.39 7.43 0.30
C ARG A 35 -18.82 7.70 -1.16
N PRO A 36 -19.46 8.83 -1.51
CA PRO A 36 -19.82 9.10 -2.91
C PRO A 36 -18.61 9.27 -3.82
N GLU A 37 -17.48 9.72 -3.27
CA GLU A 37 -16.22 9.83 -4.00
C GLU A 37 -15.54 8.47 -4.14
N CYS A 38 -15.50 7.65 -3.08
CA CYS A 38 -15.05 6.25 -3.16
C CYS A 38 -15.78 5.47 -4.26
N ALA A 39 -17.11 5.58 -4.32
CA ALA A 39 -17.91 4.89 -5.34
C ALA A 39 -17.54 5.32 -6.78
N ARG A 40 -17.19 6.60 -6.99
CA ARG A 40 -16.73 7.07 -8.30
C ARG A 40 -15.34 6.54 -8.65
N LEU A 41 -14.44 6.48 -7.66
CA LEU A 41 -13.09 5.94 -7.84
C LEU A 41 -13.13 4.42 -8.11
N GLU A 42 -14.01 3.70 -7.41
CA GLU A 42 -14.29 2.27 -7.64
C GLU A 42 -14.85 2.04 -9.05
N GLN A 43 -15.86 2.79 -9.48
CA GLN A 43 -16.39 2.68 -10.83
C GLN A 43 -15.32 2.94 -11.91
N ASP A 44 -14.44 3.92 -11.68
CA ASP A 44 -13.36 4.23 -12.62
C ASP A 44 -12.22 3.19 -12.58
N PHE A 45 -11.96 2.59 -11.41
CA PHE A 45 -11.07 1.43 -11.26
C PHE A 45 -11.58 0.25 -12.10
N ASP A 46 -12.86 -0.10 -11.97
CA ASP A 46 -13.48 -1.19 -12.73
C ASP A 46 -13.41 -0.94 -14.23
N ARG A 47 -13.67 0.31 -14.66
CA ARG A 47 -13.51 0.71 -16.07
C ARG A 47 -12.09 0.45 -16.58
N ILE A 48 -11.05 0.78 -15.80
CA ILE A 48 -9.65 0.56 -16.18
C ILE A 48 -9.36 -0.95 -16.28
N VAL A 49 -9.79 -1.73 -15.29
CA VAL A 49 -9.61 -3.19 -15.29
C VAL A 49 -10.31 -3.82 -16.49
N GLU A 50 -11.56 -3.45 -16.77
CA GLU A 50 -12.29 -3.95 -17.94
C GLU A 50 -11.56 -3.66 -19.26
N GLN A 51 -10.98 -2.46 -19.40
CA GLN A 51 -10.20 -2.10 -20.58
C GLN A 51 -8.94 -2.97 -20.72
N MET A 52 -8.25 -3.22 -19.61
CA MET A 52 -7.09 -4.11 -19.59
C MET A 52 -7.45 -5.55 -19.94
N VAL A 53 -8.53 -6.09 -19.37
CA VAL A 53 -9.00 -7.45 -19.70
C VAL A 53 -9.38 -7.57 -21.17
N ARG A 54 -10.03 -6.53 -21.73
CA ARG A 54 -10.41 -6.49 -23.14
C ARG A 54 -9.22 -6.31 -24.09
N SER A 55 -8.07 -5.80 -23.63
CA SER A 55 -6.88 -5.65 -24.49
C SER A 55 -6.29 -7.01 -24.90
N GLY A 56 -6.55 -8.05 -24.10
CA GLY A 56 -5.99 -9.40 -24.31
C GLY A 56 -4.49 -9.49 -24.03
N GLU A 57 -3.90 -8.47 -23.42
CA GLU A 57 -2.50 -8.46 -23.02
C GLU A 57 -2.25 -9.36 -21.80
N VAL A 58 -0.98 -9.72 -21.58
CA VAL A 58 -0.58 -10.43 -20.36
C VAL A 58 -0.53 -9.43 -19.21
N ILE A 59 -1.61 -9.40 -18.42
CA ILE A 59 -1.83 -8.40 -17.35
C ILE A 59 -1.69 -8.96 -15.92
N ASN A 60 -1.40 -10.26 -15.78
CA ASN A 60 -1.12 -10.86 -14.48
C ASN A 60 0.29 -10.47 -14.01
N ALA A 61 0.36 -9.68 -12.95
CA ALA A 61 1.59 -9.19 -12.33
C ALA A 61 1.98 -9.96 -11.06
N ARG A 62 1.42 -11.15 -10.83
CA ARG A 62 1.86 -12.04 -9.74
C ARG A 62 3.37 -12.25 -9.81
N TRP A 63 4.04 -12.19 -8.66
CA TRP A 63 5.46 -12.52 -8.56
C TRP A 63 5.70 -14.02 -8.75
N GLY A 64 6.48 -14.38 -9.76
CA GLY A 64 6.75 -15.77 -10.16
C GLY A 64 7.85 -16.47 -9.35
N ASN A 65 8.17 -16.01 -8.15
CA ASN A 65 9.25 -16.58 -7.33
C ASN A 65 8.76 -17.69 -6.40
N ASP A 66 9.69 -18.50 -5.89
CA ASP A 66 9.39 -19.64 -5.01
C ASP A 66 8.77 -19.19 -3.69
N THR A 67 9.24 -18.09 -3.11
CA THR A 67 8.68 -17.50 -1.88
C THR A 67 7.19 -17.20 -2.01
N THR A 68 6.77 -16.58 -3.11
CA THR A 68 5.35 -16.25 -3.37
C THR A 68 4.55 -17.53 -3.61
N THR A 69 5.12 -18.49 -4.35
CA THR A 69 4.48 -19.78 -4.64
C THR A 69 4.29 -20.64 -3.39
N ALA A 70 5.22 -20.57 -2.44
CA ALA A 70 5.07 -21.23 -1.15
C ALA A 70 3.90 -20.65 -0.33
N ILE A 71 3.56 -19.38 -0.52
CA ILE A 71 2.45 -18.72 0.19
C ILE A 71 1.10 -19.00 -0.49
N ASP A 72 1.03 -18.90 -1.82
CA ASP A 72 -0.26 -18.86 -2.55
C ASP A 72 -0.52 -20.05 -3.49
N GLY A 73 0.44 -20.97 -3.63
CA GLY A 73 0.31 -22.17 -4.46
C GLY A 73 0.44 -21.97 -5.97
N GLY A 74 0.73 -20.76 -6.47
CA GLY A 74 1.08 -20.53 -7.87
C GLY A 74 -0.07 -20.23 -8.85
N GLY A 75 -1.33 -20.48 -8.44
CA GLY A 75 -2.52 -20.33 -9.30
C GLY A 75 -3.24 -18.97 -9.21
N THR A 76 -2.62 -17.99 -8.57
CA THR A 76 -3.21 -16.70 -8.21
C THR A 76 -2.86 -15.60 -9.21
N GLU A 77 -3.54 -14.45 -9.05
CA GLU A 77 -3.50 -13.35 -9.98
C GLU A 77 -3.45 -12.00 -9.26
N VAL A 78 -2.76 -11.06 -9.90
CA VAL A 78 -2.90 -9.62 -9.60
C VAL A 78 -3.01 -8.92 -10.95
N ILE A 79 -4.15 -8.29 -11.22
CA ILE A 79 -4.31 -7.42 -12.39
C ILE A 79 -3.77 -6.05 -12.02
N HIS A 80 -2.84 -5.53 -12.82
CA HIS A 80 -2.14 -4.31 -12.43
C HIS A 80 -1.76 -3.41 -13.59
N THR A 81 -1.85 -2.09 -13.35
CA THR A 81 -1.28 -1.08 -14.23
C THR A 81 -0.57 0.02 -13.45
N HIS A 82 0.37 0.68 -14.11
CA HIS A 82 1.06 1.86 -13.61
C HIS A 82 0.46 3.15 -14.17
N GLN A 83 0.79 4.28 -13.55
CA GLN A 83 0.49 5.60 -14.11
C GLN A 83 -1.01 5.85 -14.30
N VAL A 84 -1.83 5.39 -13.35
CA VAL A 84 -3.30 5.50 -13.33
C VAL A 84 -3.80 6.91 -13.65
N GLN A 85 -3.08 7.93 -13.15
CA GLN A 85 -3.41 9.34 -13.39
C GLN A 85 -3.33 9.77 -14.86
N LYS A 86 -2.63 9.01 -15.72
CA LYS A 86 -2.62 9.23 -17.17
C LYS A 86 -3.88 8.69 -17.87
N TYR A 87 -4.59 7.76 -17.22
CA TYR A 87 -5.78 7.09 -17.76
C TYR A 87 -7.07 7.49 -17.05
N SER A 88 -6.97 8.31 -16.00
CA SER A 88 -8.09 8.72 -15.18
C SER A 88 -7.93 10.11 -14.59
N SER A 89 -8.87 10.99 -14.95
CA SER A 89 -9.00 12.28 -14.28
C SER A 89 -9.61 12.17 -12.88
N ALA A 90 -10.34 11.10 -12.55
CA ALA A 90 -10.90 10.91 -11.21
C ALA A 90 -9.78 10.60 -10.21
N TRP A 91 -8.91 9.65 -10.55
CA TRP A 91 -7.73 9.34 -9.76
C TRP A 91 -6.73 10.49 -9.74
N ALA A 92 -6.52 11.19 -10.86
CA ALA A 92 -5.65 12.36 -10.86
C ALA A 92 -6.13 13.43 -9.87
N ARG A 93 -7.43 13.73 -9.81
CA ARG A 93 -7.97 14.70 -8.85
C ARG A 93 -7.71 14.31 -7.40
N LEU A 94 -7.86 13.02 -7.06
CA LEU A 94 -7.57 12.54 -5.71
C LEU A 94 -6.10 12.76 -5.32
N LEU A 95 -5.17 12.51 -6.25
CA LEU A 95 -3.72 12.65 -5.99
C LEU A 95 -3.29 14.09 -5.72
N PHE A 96 -4.07 15.08 -6.17
CA PHE A 96 -3.83 16.50 -5.95
C PHE A 96 -4.86 17.14 -4.99
N ASP A 97 -5.63 16.32 -4.27
CA ASP A 97 -6.61 16.82 -3.31
C ASP A 97 -5.93 17.29 -2.02
N ASP A 98 -6.29 18.49 -1.55
CA ASP A 98 -5.69 19.07 -0.34
C ASP A 98 -5.84 18.17 0.88
N ARG A 99 -6.94 17.41 1.02
CA ARG A 99 -7.13 16.48 2.16
C ARG A 99 -6.08 15.37 2.17
N VAL A 100 -5.62 14.95 1.00
CA VAL A 100 -4.56 13.94 0.83
C VAL A 100 -3.20 14.57 1.02
N LEU A 101 -2.97 15.72 0.38
CA LEU A 101 -1.70 16.44 0.43
C LEU A 101 -1.39 16.97 1.82
N ASP A 102 -2.40 17.41 2.59
CA ASP A 102 -2.26 17.86 3.97
C ASP A 102 -1.70 16.75 4.86
N VAL A 103 -2.15 15.50 4.67
CA VAL A 103 -1.62 14.35 5.41
C VAL A 103 -0.20 14.05 4.92
N ALA A 104 0.00 13.94 3.60
CA ALA A 104 1.32 13.64 3.04
C ALA A 104 2.38 14.67 3.48
N GLU A 105 2.03 15.96 3.53
CA GLU A 105 2.92 17.04 3.96
C GLU A 105 3.43 16.84 5.39
N ILE A 106 2.59 16.35 6.30
CA ILE A 106 3.01 16.05 7.68
C ILE A 106 4.12 14.97 7.67
N LEU A 107 4.02 14.01 6.75
CA LEU A 107 4.89 12.83 6.72
C LEU A 107 6.21 13.08 5.98
N VAL A 108 6.20 13.83 4.88
CA VAL A 108 7.38 14.03 4.01
C VAL A 108 7.84 15.48 3.89
N GLY A 109 7.10 16.43 4.44
CA GLY A 109 7.34 17.87 4.31
C GLY A 109 6.64 18.50 3.09
N PRO A 110 6.83 19.81 2.89
CA PRO A 110 6.06 20.62 1.92
C PRO A 110 6.41 20.35 0.46
N ASP A 111 7.60 19.84 0.17
CA ASP A 111 8.09 19.63 -1.20
C ASP A 111 7.66 18.26 -1.75
N ILE A 112 6.35 18.09 -1.95
CA ILE A 112 5.75 16.82 -2.36
C ILE A 112 5.87 16.63 -3.88
N ILE A 113 6.39 15.47 -4.30
CA ILE A 113 6.44 15.06 -5.70
C ILE A 113 5.77 13.69 -5.85
N MET A 114 4.77 13.61 -6.75
CA MET A 114 4.20 12.33 -7.16
C MET A 114 5.21 11.54 -8.00
N HIS A 115 5.74 10.44 -7.46
CA HIS A 115 6.68 9.57 -8.18
C HIS A 115 5.96 8.69 -9.21
N HIS A 116 4.97 7.91 -8.75
CA HIS A 116 4.22 6.97 -9.59
C HIS A 116 2.93 6.54 -8.89
N THR A 117 2.04 5.92 -9.65
CA THR A 117 0.86 5.23 -9.13
C THR A 117 0.83 3.80 -9.64
N LYS A 118 0.15 2.95 -8.89
CA LYS A 118 -0.15 1.57 -9.24
C LYS A 118 -1.62 1.32 -8.94
N LEU A 119 -2.27 0.53 -9.79
CA LEU A 119 -3.56 -0.06 -9.54
C LEU A 119 -3.35 -1.56 -9.35
N PHE A 120 -3.89 -2.14 -8.30
CA PHE A 120 -3.82 -3.58 -8.03
C PHE A 120 -5.23 -4.12 -7.78
N LEU A 121 -5.69 -5.03 -8.65
CA LEU A 121 -6.86 -5.86 -8.40
C LEU A 121 -6.41 -7.27 -8.05
N LYS A 122 -6.81 -7.72 -6.86
CA LYS A 122 -6.69 -9.11 -6.41
C LYS A 122 -8.07 -9.77 -6.56
N PRO A 123 -8.28 -10.71 -7.51
CA PRO A 123 -9.58 -11.35 -7.67
C PRO A 123 -9.99 -12.14 -6.43
N ALA A 124 -11.27 -12.13 -6.08
CA ALA A 124 -11.78 -12.85 -4.92
C ALA A 124 -11.41 -14.35 -4.98
N GLY A 125 -10.82 -14.87 -3.89
CA GLY A 125 -10.38 -16.26 -3.78
C GLY A 125 -9.19 -16.67 -4.66
N ARG A 126 -8.66 -15.75 -5.48
CA ARG A 126 -7.52 -16.01 -6.39
C ARG A 126 -6.46 -14.90 -6.36
N GLY A 127 -6.56 -13.94 -5.44
CA GLY A 127 -5.59 -12.85 -5.32
C GLY A 127 -4.22 -13.35 -4.89
N ALA A 128 -3.16 -12.90 -5.56
CA ALA A 128 -1.81 -13.29 -5.15
C ALA A 128 -1.38 -12.60 -3.85
N ALA A 129 -0.58 -13.30 -3.06
CA ALA A 129 0.06 -12.74 -1.88
C ALA A 129 1.23 -11.84 -2.29
N PHE A 130 1.53 -10.84 -1.46
CA PHE A 130 2.83 -10.19 -1.48
C PHE A 130 3.60 -10.67 -0.25
N PRO A 131 4.71 -11.42 -0.43
CA PRO A 131 5.60 -11.74 0.68
C PRO A 131 6.12 -10.47 1.38
N PRO A 132 6.60 -10.58 2.63
CA PRO A 132 7.21 -9.44 3.31
C PRO A 132 8.31 -8.80 2.46
N HIS A 133 8.25 -7.49 2.27
CA HIS A 133 9.21 -6.75 1.45
C HIS A 133 9.36 -5.28 1.87
N GLN A 134 10.41 -4.63 1.39
CA GLN A 134 10.55 -3.17 1.31
C GLN A 134 10.41 -2.72 -0.15
N ASP A 135 9.83 -1.55 -0.36
CA ASP A 135 9.75 -0.92 -1.67
C ASP A 135 11.09 -0.29 -2.12
N TYR A 136 12.01 -0.03 -1.19
CA TYR A 136 13.31 0.60 -1.47
C TYR A 136 14.09 -0.08 -2.62
N GLY A 137 14.11 -1.41 -2.67
CA GLY A 137 14.84 -2.14 -3.71
C GLY A 137 14.35 -1.84 -5.12
N TYR A 138 13.07 -1.49 -5.26
CA TYR A 138 12.47 -1.12 -6.54
C TYR A 138 12.70 0.36 -6.88
N PHE A 139 12.74 1.24 -5.87
CA PHE A 139 12.78 2.70 -6.05
C PHE A 139 13.87 3.37 -5.21
N PRO A 140 15.16 3.04 -5.40
CA PRO A 140 16.22 3.52 -4.51
C PRO A 140 16.34 5.05 -4.54
N MET A 141 16.21 5.69 -3.38
CA MET A 141 16.35 7.16 -3.24
C MET A 141 17.41 7.53 -2.22
N VAL A 142 18.18 8.59 -2.52
CA VAL A 142 19.29 9.05 -1.67
C VAL A 142 18.81 9.44 -0.26
N LYS A 143 17.70 10.19 -0.16
CA LYS A 143 17.20 10.74 1.12
C LYS A 143 16.21 9.83 1.86
N ASN A 144 15.79 8.71 1.27
CA ASN A 144 14.81 7.81 1.87
C ASN A 144 13.48 8.45 2.29
N SER A 145 13.04 9.51 1.60
CA SER A 145 11.82 10.26 1.92
C SER A 145 10.56 9.76 1.21
N MET A 146 10.63 8.65 0.46
CA MET A 146 9.48 8.13 -0.27
C MET A 146 8.50 7.45 0.70
N ILE A 147 7.22 7.79 0.53
CA ILE A 147 6.10 7.09 1.13
C ILE A 147 5.21 6.50 0.04
N ALA A 148 4.50 5.45 0.36
CA ALA A 148 3.37 4.94 -0.41
C ALA A 148 2.07 5.33 0.29
N MET A 149 1.02 5.53 -0.51
CA MET A 149 -0.35 5.73 -0.04
C MET A 149 -1.24 4.64 -0.66
N ASN A 150 -1.81 3.78 0.17
CA ASN A 150 -2.87 2.86 -0.22
C ASN A 150 -4.24 3.53 0.01
N VAL A 151 -5.11 3.45 -0.99
CA VAL A 151 -6.47 3.99 -0.94
C VAL A 151 -7.44 2.82 -0.77
N ALA A 152 -8.13 2.77 0.37
CA ALA A 152 -9.14 1.75 0.61
C ALA A 152 -10.43 2.12 -0.13
N LEU A 153 -10.75 1.40 -1.22
CA LEU A 153 -12.02 1.55 -1.94
C LEU A 153 -13.13 0.67 -1.36
N THR A 154 -12.74 -0.51 -0.88
CA THR A 154 -13.62 -1.49 -0.25
C THR A 154 -13.18 -1.72 1.20
N ALA A 155 -14.01 -2.41 1.98
CA ALA A 155 -13.57 -2.84 3.31
C ALA A 155 -12.45 -3.87 3.18
N GLN A 156 -11.35 -3.65 3.91
CA GLN A 156 -10.20 -4.53 3.96
C GLN A 156 -10.01 -4.99 5.40
N ASP A 157 -9.99 -6.30 5.60
CA ASP A 157 -9.76 -6.94 6.89
C ASP A 157 -8.77 -8.11 6.74
N ASP A 158 -8.41 -8.73 7.84
CA ASP A 158 -7.43 -9.83 7.81
C ASP A 158 -7.92 -11.05 6.99
N SER A 159 -9.25 -11.21 6.83
CA SER A 159 -9.83 -12.33 6.08
C SER A 159 -9.82 -12.13 4.57
N ASN A 160 -9.73 -10.88 4.09
CA ASN A 160 -9.82 -10.55 2.67
C ASN A 160 -8.53 -9.95 2.08
N GLY A 161 -7.43 -10.02 2.83
CA GLY A 161 -6.09 -9.65 2.36
C GLY A 161 -5.77 -8.18 2.53
N CYS A 162 -6.15 -7.58 3.66
CA CYS A 162 -5.66 -6.25 4.03
C CYS A 162 -4.12 -6.19 4.04
N LEU A 163 -3.58 -4.98 3.83
CA LEU A 163 -2.15 -4.73 3.96
C LEU A 163 -1.70 -5.07 5.38
N ARG A 164 -0.57 -5.74 5.52
CA ARG A 164 0.08 -5.97 6.81
C ARG A 164 1.41 -5.25 6.88
N VAL A 165 1.74 -4.72 8.05
CA VAL A 165 2.99 -3.99 8.29
C VAL A 165 3.72 -4.52 9.51
N TRP A 166 5.04 -4.34 9.55
CA TRP A 166 5.84 -4.57 10.75
C TRP A 166 6.20 -3.21 11.36
N PRO A 167 5.51 -2.76 12.43
CA PRO A 167 5.72 -1.44 13.01
C PRO A 167 7.19 -1.18 13.39
N GLY A 168 7.71 -0.01 13.04
CA GLY A 168 9.07 0.41 13.36
C GLY A 168 10.16 -0.20 12.47
N SER A 169 9.83 -1.12 11.57
CA SER A 169 10.80 -1.78 10.69
C SER A 169 11.53 -0.83 9.74
N HIS A 170 10.94 0.34 9.40
CA HIS A 170 11.60 1.39 8.62
C HIS A 170 12.88 1.92 9.28
N ARG A 171 12.98 1.84 10.62
CA ARG A 171 14.16 2.27 11.39
C ARG A 171 15.36 1.35 11.20
N LEU A 172 15.16 0.14 10.68
CA LEU A 172 16.24 -0.75 10.24
C LEU A 172 16.95 -0.22 8.98
N GLY A 173 16.41 0.83 8.36
CA GLY A 173 16.97 1.43 7.16
C GLY A 173 16.76 0.53 5.94
N ARG A 174 17.73 0.59 5.01
CA ARG A 174 17.71 -0.21 3.78
C ARG A 174 18.14 -1.63 4.11
N ILE A 175 17.29 -2.60 3.82
CA ILE A 175 17.60 -4.01 4.00
C ILE A 175 17.87 -4.62 2.63
N GLU A 176 19.00 -5.28 2.46
CA GLU A 176 19.32 -6.00 1.23
C GLU A 176 18.38 -7.19 1.04
N ARG A 177 18.15 -7.56 -0.23
CA ARG A 177 17.32 -8.72 -0.62
C ARG A 177 15.88 -8.65 -0.09
N SER A 178 15.37 -7.45 0.15
CA SER A 178 14.04 -7.17 0.68
C SER A 178 12.94 -7.06 -0.37
N MET A 179 13.16 -7.52 -1.61
CA MET A 179 12.19 -7.39 -2.73
C MET A 179 11.21 -8.58 -2.82
N GLY A 180 10.86 -9.18 -1.67
CA GLY A 180 9.82 -10.21 -1.57
C GLY A 180 10.07 -11.52 -2.33
N ALA A 181 11.33 -11.83 -2.65
CA ALA A 181 11.73 -13.05 -3.36
C ALA A 181 12.77 -13.87 -2.57
N ASP A 182 12.94 -13.56 -1.28
CA ASP A 182 14.02 -14.07 -0.47
C ASP A 182 13.49 -14.68 0.84
N ASP A 183 13.60 -16.00 0.97
CA ASP A 183 13.09 -16.72 2.13
C ASP A 183 13.84 -16.35 3.43
N ALA A 184 15.13 -16.03 3.33
CA ALA A 184 15.91 -15.62 4.50
C ALA A 184 15.50 -14.22 4.99
N PHE A 185 15.12 -13.32 4.07
CA PHE A 185 14.49 -12.06 4.43
C PHE A 185 13.11 -12.31 5.06
N ALA A 186 12.24 -13.08 4.41
CA ALA A 186 10.90 -13.36 4.92
C ALA A 186 10.93 -14.00 6.32
N ALA A 187 11.87 -14.92 6.59
CA ALA A 187 12.04 -15.55 7.90
C ALA A 187 12.43 -14.57 9.03
N ARG A 188 12.96 -13.37 8.71
CA ARG A 188 13.25 -12.32 9.70
C ARG A 188 12.02 -11.53 10.12
N PHE A 189 10.94 -11.63 9.36
CA PHE A 189 9.69 -10.91 9.55
C PHE A 189 8.54 -11.93 9.59
N PRO A 190 8.44 -12.72 10.67
CA PRO A 190 7.40 -13.74 10.80
C PRO A 190 6.03 -13.07 10.78
N PHE A 191 5.07 -13.76 10.16
CA PHE A 191 3.72 -13.23 9.91
C PHE A 191 3.01 -12.84 11.21
N GLU A 192 3.23 -13.59 12.29
CA GLU A 192 2.62 -13.37 13.60
C GLU A 192 3.03 -12.05 14.27
N GLU A 193 4.15 -11.46 13.83
CA GLU A 193 4.64 -10.16 14.31
C GLU A 193 4.12 -8.98 13.48
N SER A 194 3.53 -9.25 12.32
CA SER A 194 2.88 -8.20 11.52
C SER A 194 1.55 -7.78 12.12
N VAL A 195 1.16 -6.55 11.86
CA VAL A 195 -0.16 -6.02 12.23
C VAL A 195 -1.04 -5.80 10.99
N PRO A 196 -2.31 -6.24 11.01
CA PRO A 196 -3.25 -6.01 9.91
C PRO A 196 -3.74 -4.57 9.89
N MET A 197 -3.67 -3.92 8.72
CA MET A 197 -4.17 -2.56 8.53
C MET A 197 -5.63 -2.57 8.08
N GLU A 198 -6.52 -2.94 9.01
CA GLU A 198 -7.96 -3.04 8.73
C GLU A 198 -8.60 -1.65 8.50
N CYS A 199 -9.21 -1.49 7.33
CA CYS A 199 -9.70 -0.20 6.86
C CYS A 199 -11.00 -0.31 6.06
N GLY A 200 -11.76 0.79 6.08
CA GLY A 200 -13.02 0.91 5.34
C GLY A 200 -12.88 1.81 4.10
N PRO A 201 -13.89 1.81 3.21
CA PRO A 201 -13.93 2.72 2.08
C PRO A 201 -13.67 4.18 2.49
N GLY A 202 -12.63 4.76 1.92
CA GLY A 202 -12.22 6.15 2.11
C GLY A 202 -11.17 6.40 3.18
N ASP A 203 -10.72 5.35 3.86
CA ASP A 203 -9.50 5.37 4.66
C ASP A 203 -8.26 5.35 3.75
N LEU A 204 -7.17 5.97 4.21
CA LEU A 204 -5.88 5.99 3.55
C LEU A 204 -4.80 5.42 4.46
N ILE A 205 -3.98 4.50 3.95
CA ILE A 205 -2.80 4.01 4.67
C ILE A 205 -1.56 4.60 4.02
N PHE A 206 -0.81 5.38 4.79
CA PHE A 206 0.51 5.87 4.40
C PHE A 206 1.59 5.02 5.05
N PHE A 207 2.66 4.70 4.34
CA PHE A 207 3.81 4.02 4.93
C PHE A 207 5.11 4.40 4.23
N SER A 208 6.20 4.43 5.00
CA SER A 208 7.54 4.58 4.44
C SER A 208 7.84 3.41 3.51
N TYR A 209 8.49 3.67 2.38
CA TYR A 209 8.97 2.62 1.49
C TYR A 209 10.06 1.70 2.13
N LEU A 210 10.54 2.05 3.33
CA LEU A 210 11.40 1.22 4.18
C LEU A 210 10.60 0.38 5.20
N THR A 211 9.32 0.65 5.40
CA THR A 211 8.49 -0.17 6.27
C THR A 211 8.30 -1.52 5.59
N VAL A 212 8.65 -2.60 6.29
CA VAL A 212 8.37 -3.95 5.82
C VAL A 212 6.85 -4.16 5.82
N HIS A 213 6.33 -4.63 4.70
CA HIS A 213 4.91 -4.84 4.49
C HIS A 213 4.65 -5.99 3.50
N GLY A 214 3.40 -6.46 3.43
CA GLY A 214 2.95 -7.55 2.56
C GLY A 214 1.43 -7.65 2.49
#